data_AF-A0A1G2BVH0-F1
#
_entry.id   AF-A0A1G2BVH0-F1
#
_cell.length_a   1.000
_cell.length_b   1.000
_cell.length_c   1.000
_cell.angle_alpha   90.00
_cell.angle_beta   90.00
_cell.angle_gamma   90.00
#
_symmetry.space_group_name_H-M   'P 1'
#
loop_
_entity.id
_entity.type
_entity.pdbx_description
1 polymer ?
#
loop_
_entity_poly.entity_id
_entity_poly.type
_entity_poly.pdbx_seq_one_letter_code
_entity_poly.pdbx_strand_id
1 'polypeptide(L)'
;MPFTKITTKHQVTIPRNVFDELKLNIGDQVGVVAVKGSVVMTPHRLVPKYPVARLSEKEQKTLVIAKQKIKAIQDDMINSTGLTREEAAVAAKVGLIGADQQWWWLEEWQEGEREAELDIKAGRVSGPFETAEELLAHLHKQPV
;
A
#
# COMPACT_ATOMS: atom_id res chain seq x y z
N MET A 1 -38.39 4.48 -9.70
CA MET A 1 -37.85 3.17 -10.10
C MET A 1 -38.16 2.97 -11.58
N PRO A 2 -37.16 2.81 -12.45
CA PRO A 2 -37.40 2.53 -13.86
C PRO A 2 -37.91 1.09 -14.05
N PHE A 3 -38.93 0.92 -14.88
CA PHE A 3 -39.43 -0.40 -15.29
C PHE A 3 -38.85 -0.76 -16.66
N THR A 4 -38.33 -1.98 -16.78
CA THR A 4 -37.77 -2.50 -18.02
C THR A 4 -38.40 -3.84 -18.32
N LYS A 5 -38.79 -4.06 -19.58
CA LYS A 5 -39.32 -5.34 -20.04
C LYS A 5 -38.19 -6.32 -20.31
N ILE A 6 -38.45 -7.60 -20.09
CA ILE A 6 -37.59 -8.69 -20.56
C ILE A 6 -37.84 -8.85 -22.07
N THR A 7 -36.77 -8.84 -22.87
CA THR A 7 -36.85 -8.99 -24.33
C THR A 7 -36.51 -10.43 -24.75
N THR A 8 -36.11 -10.65 -26.00
CA THR A 8 -35.74 -11.98 -26.48
C THR A 8 -34.48 -12.48 -25.77
N LYS A 9 -34.33 -13.79 -25.67
CA LYS A 9 -33.18 -14.45 -25.01
C LYS A 9 -32.96 -13.98 -23.55
N HIS A 10 -34.02 -13.57 -22.86
CA HIS A 10 -33.96 -13.12 -21.46
C HIS A 10 -33.11 -11.87 -21.22
N GLN A 11 -32.93 -11.01 -22.23
CA GLN A 11 -32.18 -9.77 -22.08
C GLN A 11 -33.01 -8.71 -21.35
N VAL A 12 -32.36 -7.95 -20.48
CA VAL A 12 -32.93 -6.79 -19.79
C VAL A 12 -32.03 -5.59 -20.06
N THR A 13 -32.62 -4.46 -20.44
CA THR A 13 -31.89 -3.21 -20.62
C THR A 13 -31.65 -2.57 -19.26
N ILE A 14 -30.40 -2.27 -18.90
CA ILE A 14 -30.11 -1.46 -17.71
C ILE A 14 -30.43 0.01 -18.05
N PRO A 15 -31.35 0.66 -17.32
CA PRO A 15 -31.68 2.06 -17.54
C PRO A 15 -30.44 2.97 -17.43
N ARG A 16 -30.38 4.02 -18.27
CA ARG A 16 -29.20 4.89 -18.36
C ARG A 16 -28.80 5.49 -17.01
N ASN A 17 -29.76 5.89 -16.18
CA ASN A 17 -29.48 6.42 -14.85
C ASN A 17 -28.73 5.42 -13.95
N VAL A 18 -29.08 4.13 -14.02
CA VAL A 18 -28.40 3.07 -13.25
C VAL A 18 -27.04 2.76 -13.86
N PHE A 19 -26.93 2.77 -15.19
CA PHE A 19 -25.69 2.54 -15.91
C PHE A 19 -24.62 3.60 -15.56
N ASP A 20 -25.03 4.88 -15.55
CA ASP A 20 -24.16 6.02 -15.24
C ASP A 20 -23.80 6.07 -13.74
N GLU A 21 -24.76 5.83 -12.86
CA GLU A 21 -24.56 5.80 -11.40
C GLU A 21 -23.56 4.70 -10.99
N LEU A 22 -23.68 3.51 -11.58
CA LEU A 22 -22.77 2.39 -11.35
C LEU A 22 -21.47 2.50 -12.17
N LYS A 23 -21.30 3.56 -12.99
CA LYS A 23 -20.14 3.80 -13.86
C LYS A 23 -19.76 2.58 -14.70
N LEU A 24 -20.75 1.93 -15.27
CA LEU A 24 -20.56 0.75 -16.11
C LEU A 24 -20.02 1.16 -17.47
N ASN A 25 -19.29 0.25 -18.11
CA ASN A 25 -18.84 0.40 -19.49
C ASN A 25 -19.40 -0.73 -20.35
N ILE A 26 -19.52 -0.47 -21.65
CA ILE A 26 -19.89 -1.50 -22.62
C ILE A 26 -18.78 -2.56 -22.63
N GLY A 27 -19.15 -3.81 -22.34
CA GLY A 27 -18.21 -4.93 -22.23
C GLY A 27 -17.90 -5.35 -20.79
N ASP A 28 -18.31 -4.58 -19.78
CA ASP A 28 -18.21 -5.00 -18.38
C ASP A 28 -19.04 -6.27 -18.12
N GLN A 29 -18.50 -7.19 -17.32
CA GLN A 29 -19.22 -8.38 -16.89
C GLN A 29 -20.06 -8.07 -15.64
N VAL A 30 -21.25 -8.66 -15.55
CA VAL A 30 -22.15 -8.53 -14.41
C VAL A 30 -22.53 -9.93 -13.91
N GLY A 31 -22.36 -10.15 -12.61
CA GLY A 31 -22.81 -11.35 -11.92
C GLY A 31 -24.30 -11.23 -11.66
N VAL A 32 -25.07 -12.28 -11.92
CA VAL A 32 -26.53 -12.27 -11.78
C VAL A 32 -26.94 -13.40 -10.84
N VAL A 33 -27.58 -13.06 -9.72
CA VAL A 33 -28.03 -14.04 -8.72
C VAL A 33 -29.48 -13.77 -8.30
N ALA A 34 -30.23 -14.83 -8.02
CA ALA A 34 -31.57 -14.73 -7.46
C ALA A 34 -31.49 -14.76 -5.93
N VAL A 35 -31.95 -13.70 -5.26
CA VAL A 35 -31.96 -13.58 -3.80
C VAL A 35 -33.36 -13.18 -3.36
N LYS A 36 -34.04 -14.06 -2.61
CA LYS A 36 -35.36 -13.81 -2.01
C LYS A 36 -36.41 -13.28 -3.03
N GLY A 37 -36.44 -13.86 -4.22
CA GLY A 37 -37.37 -13.44 -5.29
C GLY A 37 -36.96 -12.18 -6.05
N SER A 38 -35.80 -11.60 -5.75
CA SER A 38 -35.20 -10.48 -6.49
C SER A 38 -34.01 -10.95 -7.32
N VAL A 39 -33.78 -10.31 -8.47
CA VAL A 39 -32.55 -10.47 -9.24
C VAL A 39 -31.57 -9.40 -8.78
N VAL A 40 -30.42 -9.81 -8.27
CA VAL A 40 -29.32 -8.91 -7.91
C VAL A 40 -28.27 -9.02 -9.01
N MET A 41 -27.93 -7.87 -9.60
CA MET A 41 -26.87 -7.75 -10.59
C MET A 41 -25.70 -7.00 -9.97
N THR A 42 -24.53 -7.63 -9.91
CA THR A 42 -23.32 -7.04 -9.33
C THR A 42 -22.26 -6.86 -10.43
N PRO A 43 -21.77 -5.65 -10.69
CA PRO A 43 -20.69 -5.43 -11.65
C PRO A 43 -19.40 -6.14 -11.23
N HIS A 44 -18.83 -6.94 -12.12
CA HIS A 44 -17.51 -7.55 -11.98
C HIS A 44 -16.57 -6.92 -13.01
N ARG A 45 -15.74 -5.97 -12.57
CA ARG A 45 -14.62 -5.52 -13.37
C ARG A 45 -13.60 -6.66 -13.44
N LEU A 46 -13.43 -7.24 -14.63
CA LEU A 46 -12.30 -8.12 -14.89
C LEU A 46 -11.03 -7.28 -14.78
N VAL A 47 -10.39 -7.30 -13.62
CA VAL A 47 -8.98 -6.95 -13.55
C VAL A 47 -8.24 -7.97 -14.40
N PRO A 48 -7.48 -7.58 -15.43
CA PRO A 48 -6.61 -8.52 -16.10
C PRO A 48 -5.77 -9.18 -15.02
N LYS A 49 -5.89 -10.51 -14.89
CA LYS A 49 -4.99 -11.31 -14.08
C LYS A 49 -3.64 -11.22 -14.77
N TYR A 50 -2.87 -10.18 -14.47
CA TYR A 50 -1.44 -10.24 -14.69
C TYR A 50 -0.96 -11.49 -13.95
N PRO A 51 -0.13 -12.33 -14.58
CA PRO A 51 0.53 -13.40 -13.86
C PRO A 51 1.43 -12.74 -12.81
N VAL A 52 0.87 -12.48 -11.62
CA VAL A 52 1.67 -12.31 -10.42
C VAL A 52 2.45 -13.60 -10.29
N ALA A 53 3.75 -13.53 -10.55
CA ALA A 53 4.65 -14.66 -10.37
C ALA A 53 4.36 -15.26 -8.99
N ARG A 54 3.81 -16.49 -8.96
CA ARG A 54 3.44 -17.13 -7.70
C ARG A 54 4.71 -17.21 -6.86
N LEU A 55 4.68 -16.60 -5.68
CA LEU A 55 5.79 -16.70 -4.73
C LEU A 55 6.00 -18.19 -4.38
N SER A 56 7.26 -18.61 -4.34
CA SER A 56 7.65 -19.90 -3.77
C SER A 56 7.25 -19.98 -2.29
N GLU A 57 7.20 -21.19 -1.72
CA GLU A 57 6.90 -21.35 -0.28
C GLU A 57 7.88 -20.60 0.62
N LYS A 58 9.16 -20.53 0.23
CA LYS A 58 10.18 -19.74 0.95
C LYS A 58 9.79 -18.26 0.93
N GLU A 59 9.51 -17.70 -0.24
CA GLU A 59 9.11 -16.30 -0.39
C GLU A 59 7.80 -15.98 0.33
N GLN A 60 6.84 -16.91 0.37
CA GLN A 60 5.60 -16.71 1.12
C GLN A 60 5.85 -16.57 2.62
N LYS A 61 6.72 -17.43 3.19
CA LYS A 61 7.12 -17.34 4.61
C LYS A 61 7.86 -16.03 4.87
N THR A 62 8.80 -15.66 4.00
CA THR A 62 9.53 -14.39 4.07
C THR A 62 8.58 -13.18 4.00
N LEU A 63 7.54 -13.23 3.15
CA LEU A 63 6.56 -12.15 3.04
C LEU A 63 5.75 -11.96 4.32
N VAL A 64 5.39 -13.05 5.01
CA VAL A 64 4.69 -12.97 6.30
C VAL A 64 5.56 -12.26 7.33
N ILE A 65 6.84 -12.61 7.41
CA ILE A 65 7.81 -11.96 8.32
C ILE A 65 7.98 -10.48 7.96
N ALA A 66 8.21 -10.17 6.67
CA ALA A 66 8.36 -8.81 6.19
C ALA A 66 7.16 -7.93 6.55
N LYS A 67 5.93 -8.45 6.37
CA LYS A 67 4.69 -7.74 6.77
C LYS A 67 4.63 -7.43 8.26
N GLN A 68 5.02 -8.40 9.10
CA GLN A 68 5.01 -8.21 10.55
C GLN A 68 6.02 -7.14 10.98
N LYS A 69 7.24 -7.18 10.43
CA LYS A 69 8.27 -6.18 10.71
C LYS A 69 7.90 -4.79 10.21
N ILE A 70 7.38 -4.68 8.98
CA ILE A 70 6.89 -3.41 8.42
C ILE A 70 5.84 -2.79 9.34
N LYS A 71 4.88 -3.60 9.79
CA LYS A 71 3.84 -3.14 10.73
C LYS A 71 4.45 -2.72 12.07
N ALA A 72 5.40 -3.49 12.61
CA ALA A 72 6.07 -3.16 13.86
C ALA A 72 6.82 -1.82 13.77
N ILE A 73 7.58 -1.59 12.70
CA ILE A 73 8.30 -0.32 12.45
C ILE A 73 7.32 0.86 12.36
N GLN A 74 6.18 0.66 11.70
CA GLN A 74 5.15 1.70 11.58
C GLN A 74 4.47 2.02 12.91
N ASP A 75 4.26 1.01 13.77
CA ASP A 75 3.61 1.16 15.07
C ASP A 75 4.58 1.74 16.12
N ASP A 76 5.82 1.25 16.15
CA ASP A 76 6.88 1.64 17.09
C ASP A 76 8.26 1.49 16.44
N MET A 77 8.72 2.57 15.83
CA MET A 77 10.01 2.60 15.13
C MET A 77 11.20 2.35 16.08
N ILE A 78 11.15 2.84 17.33
CA ILE A 78 12.29 2.77 18.27
C ILE A 78 12.54 1.34 18.75
N ASN A 79 11.48 0.55 18.95
CA ASN A 79 11.63 -0.80 19.50
C ASN A 79 11.53 -1.91 18.44
N SER A 80 11.56 -1.55 17.16
CA SER A 80 11.41 -2.49 16.04
C SER A 80 12.70 -2.71 15.28
N THR A 81 12.85 -3.93 14.75
CA THR A 81 13.96 -4.32 13.86
C THR A 81 13.53 -4.19 12.40
N GLY A 82 14.42 -3.64 11.60
CA GLY A 82 14.36 -3.56 10.15
C GLY A 82 14.35 -4.92 9.46
N LEU A 83 14.12 -4.83 8.16
CA LEU A 83 14.04 -5.98 7.26
C LEU A 83 15.44 -6.42 6.83
N THR A 84 15.58 -7.70 6.54
CA THR A 84 16.72 -8.19 5.77
C THR A 84 16.55 -7.84 4.29
N ARG A 85 17.63 -7.92 3.50
CA ARG A 85 17.57 -7.72 2.04
C ARG A 85 16.62 -8.69 1.35
N GLU A 86 16.52 -9.93 1.81
CA GLU A 86 15.56 -10.92 1.27
C GLU A 86 14.11 -10.50 1.59
N GLU A 87 13.85 -10.06 2.81
CA GLU A 87 12.53 -9.60 3.25
C GLU A 87 12.09 -8.35 2.45
N ALA A 88 12.97 -7.36 2.32
CA ALA A 88 12.71 -6.14 1.56
C ALA A 88 12.48 -6.44 0.07
N ALA A 89 13.28 -7.32 -0.54
CA ALA A 89 13.11 -7.70 -1.94
C ALA A 89 11.78 -8.42 -2.19
N VAL A 90 11.37 -9.32 -1.29
CA VAL A 90 10.07 -10.01 -1.40
C VAL A 90 8.91 -9.02 -1.19
N ALA A 91 9.03 -8.09 -0.24
CA ALA A 91 8.03 -7.05 -0.02
C ALA A 91 7.89 -6.12 -1.24
N ALA A 92 9.00 -5.71 -1.85
CA ALA A 92 9.01 -4.90 -3.07
C ALA A 92 8.42 -5.67 -4.26
N LYS A 93 8.75 -6.95 -4.41
CA LYS A 93 8.25 -7.82 -5.50
C LYS A 93 6.73 -7.92 -5.53
N VAL A 94 6.07 -7.87 -4.37
CA VAL A 94 4.59 -7.89 -4.28
C VAL A 94 3.96 -6.51 -4.17
N GLY A 95 4.76 -5.44 -4.26
CA GLY A 95 4.29 -4.06 -4.18
C GLY A 95 3.85 -3.63 -2.78
N LEU A 96 4.34 -4.30 -1.72
CA LEU A 96 4.07 -3.88 -0.34
C LEU A 96 4.88 -2.63 0.04
N ILE A 97 6.07 -2.48 -0.55
CA ILE A 97 6.94 -1.30 -0.45
C ILE A 97 7.43 -0.92 -1.85
N GLY A 98 7.85 0.34 -2.03
CA GLY A 98 8.47 0.79 -3.28
C GLY A 98 9.79 0.05 -3.54
N ALA A 99 10.05 -0.35 -4.78
CA ALA A 99 11.29 -1.05 -5.13
C ALA A 99 12.54 -0.19 -4.91
N ASP A 100 12.40 1.12 -5.09
CA ASP A 100 13.37 2.18 -4.82
C ASP A 100 13.51 2.54 -3.34
N GLN A 101 12.56 2.10 -2.50
CA GLN A 101 12.53 2.40 -1.06
C GLN A 101 13.03 1.24 -0.19
N GLN A 102 13.48 0.13 -0.78
CA GLN A 102 13.93 -1.05 -0.03
C GLN A 102 14.98 -0.72 1.03
N TRP A 103 15.93 0.16 0.71
CA TRP A 103 17.02 0.56 1.60
C TRP A 103 16.53 1.18 2.91
N TRP A 104 15.42 1.93 2.88
CA TRP A 104 14.87 2.59 4.06
C TRP A 104 14.36 1.59 5.09
N TRP A 105 13.85 0.45 4.62
CA TRP A 105 13.32 -0.62 5.47
C TRP A 105 14.40 -1.55 6.02
N LEU A 106 15.64 -1.47 5.54
CA LEU A 106 16.70 -2.35 5.99
C LEU A 106 17.13 -2.03 7.43
N GLU A 107 17.54 -3.06 8.18
CA GLU A 107 18.01 -2.87 9.56
C GLU A 107 19.19 -1.91 9.66
N GLU A 108 20.10 -1.94 8.67
CA GLU A 108 21.24 -1.02 8.64
C GLU A 108 20.83 0.46 8.54
N TRP A 109 19.67 0.77 7.96
CA TRP A 109 19.12 2.13 7.93
C TRP A 109 18.26 2.43 9.15
N GLN A 110 17.40 1.49 9.53
CA GLN A 110 16.49 1.64 10.66
C GLN A 110 17.24 1.85 11.98
N GLU A 111 18.46 1.32 12.14
CA GLU A 111 19.29 1.62 13.30
C GLU A 111 19.60 3.11 13.44
N GLY A 112 19.98 3.78 12.35
CA GLY A 112 20.22 5.23 12.35
C GLY A 112 18.95 6.04 12.57
N GLU A 113 17.81 5.61 12.02
CA GLU A 113 16.51 6.25 12.29
C GLU A 113 16.13 6.18 13.78
N ARG A 114 16.39 5.05 14.43
CA ARG A 114 16.17 4.89 15.87
C ARG A 114 17.09 5.77 16.69
N GLU A 115 18.37 5.86 16.32
CA GLU A 115 19.33 6.76 16.98
C GLU A 115 18.88 8.23 16.85
N ALA A 116 18.51 8.67 15.65
CA ALA A 116 18.03 10.02 15.39
C ALA A 116 16.76 10.33 16.20
N GLU A 117 15.79 9.40 16.24
CA GLU A 117 14.57 9.56 17.03
C GLU A 117 14.86 9.61 18.54
N LEU A 118 15.83 8.84 19.04
CA LEU A 118 16.29 8.89 20.43
C LEU A 118 16.98 10.22 20.75
N ASP A 119 17.77 10.76 19.84
CA ASP A 119 18.41 12.07 19.97
C ASP A 119 17.36 13.19 20.03
N ILE A 120 16.36 13.15 19.15
CA ILE A 120 15.22 14.08 19.17
C ILE A 120 14.49 14.00 20.50
N LYS A 121 14.15 12.80 20.98
CA LYS A 121 13.47 12.60 22.27
C LYS A 121 14.30 13.06 23.47
N ALA A 122 15.61 12.92 23.40
CA ALA A 122 16.52 13.36 24.44
C ALA A 122 16.89 14.85 24.35
N GLY A 123 16.39 15.57 23.33
CA GLY A 123 16.76 16.96 23.08
C GLY A 123 18.21 17.15 22.64
N ARG A 124 18.88 16.10 22.15
CA ARG A 124 20.23 16.15 21.56
C ARG A 124 20.16 16.64 20.12
N VAL A 125 19.46 17.75 19.91
CA VAL A 125 19.28 18.38 18.61
C VAL A 125 19.74 19.83 18.69
N SER A 126 20.27 20.34 17.59
CA SER A 126 20.63 21.75 17.46
C SER A 126 19.61 22.48 16.60
N GLY A 127 19.32 23.73 16.97
CA GLY A 127 18.30 24.55 16.31
C GLY A 127 17.00 24.64 17.13
N PRO A 128 15.85 24.99 16.51
CA PRO A 128 15.68 25.26 15.08
C PRO A 128 16.55 26.43 14.59
N PHE A 129 16.85 26.43 13.30
CA PHE A 129 17.55 27.52 12.62
C PHE A 129 16.58 28.14 11.61
N GLU A 130 16.48 29.46 11.59
CA GLU A 130 15.56 30.17 10.69
C GLU A 130 16.20 30.42 9.31
N THR A 131 17.53 30.43 9.24
CA THR A 131 18.28 30.60 7.98
C THR A 131 19.43 29.61 7.82
N ALA A 132 19.87 29.41 6.58
CA ALA A 132 21.01 28.57 6.26
C ALA A 132 22.32 29.13 6.85
N GLU A 133 22.46 30.45 6.95
CA GLU A 133 23.62 31.10 7.56
C GLU A 133 23.75 30.76 9.05
N GLU A 134 22.63 30.71 9.78
CA GLU A 134 22.62 30.30 11.20
C GLU A 134 23.06 28.85 11.38
N LEU A 135 22.55 27.94 10.55
CA LEU A 135 22.94 26.53 10.54
C LEU A 135 24.44 26.38 10.24
N LEU A 136 24.95 27.03 9.20
CA LEU A 136 26.37 26.96 8.81
C LEU A 136 27.29 27.53 9.90
N ALA A 137 26.89 28.64 10.54
CA ALA A 137 27.62 29.23 11.65
C ALA A 137 27.67 28.30 12.87
N HIS A 138 26.63 27.49 13.11
CA HIS A 138 26.63 26.47 14.15
C HIS A 138 27.59 25.31 13.81
N LEU A 139 27.51 24.77 12.58
CA LEU A 139 28.35 23.64 12.14
C LEU A 139 29.85 23.98 12.18
N HIS A 140 30.24 25.18 11.74
CA HIS A 140 31.65 25.60 11.77
C HIS A 140 32.22 25.81 13.19
N LYS A 141 31.37 25.92 14.21
CA LYS A 141 31.80 26.05 15.62
C LYS A 141 32.03 24.69 16.30
N GLN A 142 31.55 23.59 15.72
CA GLN A 142 31.78 22.27 16.28
C GLN A 142 33.17 21.76 15.88
N PRO A 143 34.02 21.32 16.83
CA PRO A 143 35.26 20.65 16.48
C PRO A 143 34.95 19.31 15.78
N VAL A 144 35.71 19.00 14.74
CA VAL A 144 35.65 17.75 13.96
C VAL A 144 36.18 16.58 14.78
#